data_AF-A0A3D9CWL0-F1
#
_entry.id   AF-A0A3D9CWL0-F1
#
_cell.length_a   1.000
_cell.length_b   1.000
_cell.length_c   1.000
_cell.angle_alpha   90.00
_cell.angle_beta   90.00
_cell.angle_gamma   90.00
#
_symmetry.space_group_name_H-M   'P 1'
#
loop_
_entity.id
_entity.type
_entity.pdbx_description
1 polymer ?
#
loop_
_entity_poly.entity_id
_entity_poly.type
_entity_poly.pdbx_seq_one_letter_code
_entity_poly.pdbx_strand_id
1 'polypeptide(L)'
;MIHEHNGIAISLYSLKALRMELSGEGGFLIFEFDNALVRLENDETGKWVERSYRNEPLSQFYDDVLDLQESFDAWIGVWNNFVTQVSTSE
;
A
#
# COMPACT_ATOMS: atom_id res chain seq x y z
N MET A 1 19.22 0.16 -6.59
CA MET A 1 18.64 0.58 -5.28
C MET A 1 17.45 1.49 -5.53
N ILE A 2 16.38 1.44 -4.71
CA ILE A 2 15.09 2.15 -4.95
C ILE A 2 15.27 3.65 -5.32
N HIS A 3 16.30 4.31 -4.80
CA HIS A 3 16.64 5.70 -5.11
C HIS A 3 17.13 5.96 -6.55
N GLU A 4 17.69 4.95 -7.23
CA GLU A 4 18.24 5.08 -8.60
C GLU A 4 17.16 5.03 -9.68
N HIS A 5 15.92 4.65 -9.32
CA HIS A 5 14.78 4.52 -10.25
C HIS A 5 13.60 5.43 -9.88
N ASN A 6 13.80 6.46 -9.05
CA ASN A 6 12.70 7.25 -8.47
C ASN A 6 11.61 6.37 -7.81
N GLY A 7 12.00 5.22 -7.27
CA GLY A 7 11.07 4.26 -6.70
C GLY A 7 10.57 4.72 -5.33
N ILE A 8 9.32 4.39 -5.02
CA ILE A 8 8.76 4.53 -3.67
C ILE A 8 9.04 3.23 -2.92
N ALA A 9 9.65 3.34 -1.73
CA ALA A 9 9.75 2.20 -0.82
C ALA A 9 8.43 2.03 -0.09
N ILE A 10 7.76 0.90 -0.31
CA ILE A 10 6.49 0.56 0.30
C ILE A 10 6.72 -0.52 1.36
N SER A 11 6.19 -0.32 2.57
CA SER A 11 6.16 -1.39 3.58
C SER A 11 4.98 -2.32 3.32
N LEU A 12 5.26 -3.58 3.00
CA LEU A 12 4.22 -4.61 2.79
C LEU A 12 3.55 -5.04 4.10
N TYR A 13 4.16 -4.79 5.28
CA TYR A 13 3.53 -5.06 6.58
C TYR A 13 2.27 -4.23 6.82
N SER A 14 2.21 -3.02 6.25
CA SER A 14 1.06 -2.12 6.36
C SER A 14 0.10 -2.24 5.18
N LEU A 15 0.36 -3.11 4.21
CA LEU A 15 -0.51 -3.28 3.04
C LEU A 15 -1.76 -4.06 3.46
N LYS A 16 -2.91 -3.41 3.34
CA LYS A 16 -4.21 -3.95 3.72
C LYS A 16 -4.95 -4.57 2.54
N ALA A 17 -4.88 -3.91 1.37
CA ALA A 17 -5.54 -4.39 0.17
C ALA A 17 -4.83 -3.94 -1.10
N LEU A 18 -4.98 -4.77 -2.14
CA LEU A 18 -4.63 -4.48 -3.53
C LEU A 18 -5.90 -4.62 -4.36
N ARG A 19 -6.20 -3.63 -5.21
CA ARG A 19 -7.34 -3.71 -6.14
C ARG A 19 -7.03 -3.07 -7.48
N MET A 20 -7.76 -3.50 -8.50
CA MET A 20 -7.80 -2.85 -9.81
C MET A 20 -9.11 -2.07 -9.95
N GLU A 21 -9.04 -0.93 -10.60
CA GLU A 21 -10.21 -0.14 -10.99
C GLU A 21 -10.14 0.20 -12.48
N LEU A 22 -10.99 -0.44 -13.28
CA LEU A 22 -11.00 -0.25 -14.72
C LEU A 22 -11.57 1.12 -15.10
N SER A 23 -10.94 1.78 -16.08
CA SER A 23 -11.37 3.07 -16.61
C SER A 23 -11.09 3.15 -18.11
N GLY A 24 -12.13 2.94 -18.92
CA GLY A 24 -12.01 2.94 -20.37
C GLY A 24 -11.14 1.79 -20.89
N GLU A 25 -10.10 2.12 -21.65
CA GLU A 25 -9.15 1.17 -22.24
C GLU A 25 -8.03 0.75 -21.27
N GLY A 26 -8.00 1.32 -20.07
CA GLY A 26 -7.00 1.03 -19.04
C GLY A 26 -7.61 1.00 -17.64
N GLY A 27 -6.86 1.47 -16.64
CA GLY A 27 -7.33 1.54 -15.27
C GLY A 27 -6.25 1.87 -14.24
N PHE A 28 -6.59 1.70 -12.98
CA PHE A 28 -5.74 1.99 -11.85
C PHE A 28 -5.43 0.72 -11.06
N LEU A 29 -4.14 0.51 -10.77
CA LEU A 29 -3.70 -0.36 -9.70
C LEU A 29 -3.66 0.45 -8.40
N ILE A 30 -4.34 -0.03 -7.37
CA ILE A 30 -4.55 0.71 -6.12
C ILE A 30 -4.04 -0.12 -4.95
N PHE A 31 -3.16 0.49 -4.14
CA PHE A 31 -2.60 -0.04 -2.90
C PHE A 31 -3.24 0.69 -1.73
N GLU A 32 -3.93 -0.05 -0.86
CA GLU A 32 -4.51 0.48 0.36
C GLU A 32 -3.67 0.05 1.56
N PHE A 33 -3.27 1.02 2.38
CA PHE A 33 -2.46 0.79 3.57
C PHE A 33 -3.28 0.99 4.84
N ASP A 34 -2.85 0.34 5.92
CA ASP A 34 -3.35 0.62 7.26
C ASP A 34 -3.14 2.09 7.62
N ASN A 35 -4.06 2.63 8.41
CA ASN A 35 -3.94 3.98 8.92
C ASN A 35 -2.70 4.11 9.79
N ALA A 36 -2.00 5.23 9.69
CA ALA A 36 -0.90 5.54 10.60
C ALA A 36 -1.49 5.93 11.97
N LEU A 37 -1.17 5.14 13.01
CA LEU A 37 -1.45 5.51 14.40
C LEU A 37 -0.27 6.33 14.92
N VAL A 38 -0.53 7.58 15.29
CA VAL A 38 0.48 8.47 15.86
C VAL A 38 0.03 8.86 17.26
N ARG A 39 0.96 8.79 18.22
CA ARG A 39 0.75 9.36 19.55
C ARG A 39 1.19 10.81 19.52
N LEU A 40 0.25 11.70 19.78
CA LEU A 40 0.49 13.14 19.85
C LEU A 40 0.17 13.61 21.26
N GLU A 41 0.97 14.53 21.76
CA GLU A 41 0.64 15.25 22.99
C GLU A 41 -0.50 16.23 22.66
N ASN A 42 -1.56 16.22 23.47
CA ASN A 42 -2.66 17.16 23.34
C ASN A 42 -2.28 18.45 24.06
N ASP A 43 -2.08 19.52 23.29
CA ASP A 43 -1.62 20.84 23.78
C ASP A 43 -2.51 21.45 24.88
N GLU A 44 -3.80 21.11 24.93
CA GLU A 44 -4.73 21.63 25.94
C GLU A 44 -4.70 20.83 27.26
N THR A 45 -4.32 19.54 27.20
CA THR A 45 -4.44 18.62 28.34
C THR A 45 -3.11 18.02 28.80
N GLY A 46 -2.03 18.19 28.03
CA GLY A 46 -0.71 17.58 28.29
C GLY A 46 -0.72 16.05 28.25
N LYS A 47 -1.78 15.42 27.73
CA LYS A 47 -1.93 13.96 27.66
C LYS A 47 -1.55 13.46 26.28
N TRP A 48 -0.88 12.32 26.24
CA TRP A 48 -0.68 11.57 25.00
C TRP A 48 -2.01 10.98 24.54
N VAL A 49 -2.41 11.34 23.33
CA VAL A 49 -3.63 10.84 22.67
C VAL A 49 -3.21 10.14 21.38
N GLU A 50 -3.77 8.96 21.15
CA GLU A 50 -3.60 8.25 19.88
C GLU A 50 -4.54 8.85 18.83
N ARG A 51 -3.97 9.23 17.69
CA ARG A 51 -4.70 9.74 16.52
C ARG A 51 -4.44 8.82 15.33
N SER A 52 -5.51 8.49 14.61
CA SER A 52 -5.45 7.75 13.36
C SER A 52 -5.45 8.74 12.21
N TYR A 53 -4.38 8.73 11.42
CA TYR A 53 -4.30 9.47 10.17
C TYR A 53 -4.67 8.55 9.02
N ARG A 54 -5.59 9.03 8.17
CA ARG A 54 -6.01 8.31 6.97
C ARG A 54 -4.80 8.22 6.03
N ASN A 55 -4.36 7.00 5.74
CA ASN A 55 -3.44 6.81 4.63
C ASN A 55 -4.24 6.96 3.33
N GLU A 56 -3.84 7.90 2.49
CA GLU A 56 -4.37 7.96 1.13
C GLU A 56 -3.85 6.76 0.35
N PRO A 57 -4.71 6.12 -0.47
CA PRO A 57 -4.27 5.00 -1.28
C PRO A 57 -3.22 5.47 -2.30
N LEU A 58 -2.22 4.63 -2.54
CA LEU A 58 -1.30 4.85 -3.65
C LEU A 58 -1.92 4.25 -4.89
N SER A 59 -1.98 5.02 -5.98
CA SER A 59 -2.49 4.55 -7.26
C SER A 59 -1.47 4.72 -8.38
N GLN A 60 -1.47 3.77 -9.31
CA GLN A 60 -0.73 3.85 -10.56
C GLN A 60 -1.71 3.60 -11.71
N PHE A 61 -1.70 4.50 -12.69
CA PHE A 61 -2.50 4.37 -13.89
C PHE A 61 -1.77 3.51 -14.94
N TYR A 62 -2.54 2.70 -15.65
CA TYR A 62 -2.13 1.91 -16.80
C TYR A 62 -3.10 2.24 -17.94
N ASP A 63 -2.57 2.51 -19.13
CA ASP A 63 -3.33 2.81 -20.33
C ASP A 63 -3.84 1.55 -21.05
N ASP A 64 -3.28 0.38 -20.72
CA ASP A 64 -3.70 -0.93 -21.23
C ASP A 64 -4.17 -1.85 -20.09
N VAL A 65 -5.33 -2.50 -20.27
CA VAL A 65 -5.89 -3.45 -19.29
C VAL A 65 -5.04 -4.70 -19.09
N LEU A 66 -4.37 -5.21 -20.13
CA LEU A 66 -3.48 -6.36 -20.03
C LEU A 66 -2.27 -6.01 -19.16
N ASP A 67 -1.65 -4.86 -19.39
CA ASP A 67 -0.51 -4.39 -18.58
C ASP A 67 -0.91 -4.18 -17.11
N LEU A 68 -2.13 -3.65 -16.87
CA LEU A 68 -2.71 -3.54 -15.54
C LEU A 68 -2.89 -4.91 -14.87
N GLN A 69 -3.43 -5.89 -15.60
CA GLN A 69 -3.68 -7.23 -15.10
C GLN A 69 -2.36 -7.95 -14.77
N GLU A 70 -1.37 -7.89 -15.67
CA GLU A 70 -0.05 -8.48 -15.45
C GLU A 70 0.64 -7.88 -14.23
N SER A 71 0.56 -6.55 -14.08
CA SER A 71 1.11 -5.87 -12.90
C SER A 71 0.38 -6.25 -11.62
N PHE A 72 -0.95 -6.34 -11.65
CA PHE A 72 -1.74 -6.76 -10.49
C PHE A 72 -1.37 -8.18 -10.05
N ASP A 73 -1.30 -9.13 -10.97
CA ASP A 73 -0.96 -10.52 -10.66
C ASP A 73 0.46 -10.66 -10.11
N ALA A 74 1.41 -9.88 -10.64
CA ALA A 74 2.77 -9.80 -10.11
C ALA A 74 2.78 -9.31 -8.66
N TRP A 75 2.04 -8.25 -8.34
CA TRP A 75 1.96 -7.69 -6.99
C TRP A 75 1.25 -8.63 -6.00
N ILE A 76 0.19 -9.32 -6.43
CA ILE A 76 -0.45 -10.37 -5.64
C ILE A 76 0.54 -11.50 -5.33
N GLY A 77 1.35 -11.91 -6.31
CA GLY A 77 2.41 -12.90 -6.11
C GLY A 77 3.44 -12.46 -5.06
N VAL A 78 3.92 -11.22 -5.13
CA VAL A 78 4.85 -10.64 -4.14
C VAL A 78 4.21 -10.61 -2.76
N TRP A 79 2.96 -10.17 -2.65
CA TRP A 79 2.27 -10.06 -1.36
C TRP A 79 2.04 -11.44 -0.72
N ASN A 80 1.57 -12.43 -1.49
CA ASN A 80 1.36 -13.79 -1.00
C ASN A 80 2.68 -14.44 -0.53
N ASN A 81 3.76 -14.25 -1.29
CA ASN A 81 5.08 -14.75 -0.90
C ASN A 81 5.54 -14.11 0.42
N PHE A 82 5.33 -12.81 0.58
CA PHE A 82 5.66 -12.11 1.82
C PHE A 82 4.85 -12.63 3.02
N VAL A 83 3.53 -12.76 2.89
CA VAL A 83 2.66 -13.27 3.97
C VAL A 83 3.04 -14.70 4.35
N THR A 84 3.31 -15.56 3.37
CA THR A 84 3.66 -16.97 3.61
C THR A 84 5.02 -17.12 4.33
N GLN A 85 5.99 -16.25 4.02
CA GLN A 85 7.29 -16.24 4.70
C GLN A 85 7.18 -15.78 6.15
N VAL A 86 6.32 -14.81 6.45
CA VAL A 86 6.08 -14.36 7.83
C VAL A 86 5.49 -15.49 8.69
N SER A 87 4.57 -16.29 8.14
CA SER A 87 3.92 -17.39 8.86
C SER A 87 4.81 -18.61 9.16
N THR A 88 5.96 -18.75 8.51
CA THR A 88 6.90 -19.86 8.74
C THR A 88 8.05 -19.51 9.69
N SER A 89 8.10 -18.25 10.14
CA SER A 89 9.11 -17.72 11.07
C SER A 89 8.63 -17.53 12.51
N GLU A 90 7.43 -18.02 12.85
CA GLU A 90 6.92 -18.17 14.24
C GLU A 90 7.07 -19.61 14.73
#